data_AF-A0A7X1ZJI6-F1
#
_entry.id   AF-A0A7X1ZJI6-F1
#
_cell.length_a   1.000
_cell.length_b   1.000
_cell.length_c   1.000
_cell.angle_alpha   90.00
_cell.angle_beta   90.00
_cell.angle_gamma   90.00
#
_symmetry.space_group_name_H-M   'P 1'
#
loop_
_entity.id
_entity.type
_entity.pdbx_description
1 polymer ?
#
loop_
_entity_poly.entity_id
_entity_poly.type
_entity_poly.pdbx_seq_one_letter_code
_entity_poly.pdbx_strand_id
1 'polypeptide(L)'
;TARELAERIEKERYRVTEVKKEKKERSPYAPFITSTLQQTASYFLKFPTSQTMKIAQNLYEGQDVGKEERIGLITYMRTDSVRVAKQAQLEARNYLKKELGEEFVPTKIPFYKNKKSSQDAHEAIRPTSIFRTPNKMKKYLSSRHLKLYELIWRRFLASQMERAILSTLTVSIQSEKYLFQAEGKKIEFPGFISIYKEKGRKEKILPPVKEGEVLKLKELVSEQRFTQPPSHYTEASLVKALEEKGIGRPSTYVPTIVTIKTRGYVRWQKGKLIPTLLARVVNDLLIDNFSTILDTRFTARMEEGLDAVEEGKKKWIILIGDFYHQFDKDLNIAKEKMKNVKKEGLQINSTKCEQCGKKMVLKFGRYGAFLACCDYPECKNTRDISNKTGVRCPTPDCKGEIVERTSKKGAIFYGCSKFPQCKFVSQQPPVKEICPHCQNPFLFRDKDGFKCPRCGEKIKGYKIEELKLKKIPYKIIKKIDADRVAE
;
A
#
# COMPACT_ATOMS: atom_id res chain seq x y z
N THR A 1 1.17 -6.44 36.17
CA THR A 1 0.18 -6.23 35.08
C THR A 1 0.02 -4.74 34.76
N ALA A 2 -0.71 -4.37 33.69
CA ALA A 2 -0.94 -2.95 33.36
C ALA A 2 -1.64 -2.17 34.50
N ARG A 3 -2.53 -2.84 35.25
CA ARG A 3 -3.23 -2.26 36.41
C ARG A 3 -2.27 -1.99 37.57
N GLU A 4 -1.45 -2.96 37.97
CA GLU A 4 -0.42 -2.76 39.01
C GLU A 4 0.55 -1.62 38.65
N LEU A 5 0.90 -1.49 37.37
CA LEU A 5 1.77 -0.41 36.91
C LEU A 5 1.06 0.95 37.02
N ALA A 6 -0.21 1.03 36.62
CA ALA A 6 -1.01 2.24 36.74
C ALA A 6 -1.22 2.66 38.21
N GLU A 7 -1.44 1.72 39.12
CA GLU A 7 -1.56 1.97 40.56
C GLU A 7 -0.26 2.50 41.20
N ARG A 8 0.91 2.07 40.71
CA ARG A 8 2.20 2.59 41.14
C ARG A 8 2.41 4.01 40.61
N ILE A 9 2.23 4.19 39.31
CA ILE A 9 2.35 5.48 38.61
C ILE A 9 1.42 6.53 39.24
N GLU A 10 0.19 6.18 39.62
CA GLU A 10 -0.79 7.10 40.24
C GLU A 10 -0.27 7.81 41.49
N LYS A 11 0.59 7.16 42.27
CA LYS A 11 1.04 7.66 43.59
C LYS A 11 2.27 8.56 43.50
N GLU A 12 2.86 8.68 42.31
CA GLU A 12 4.16 9.32 42.14
C GLU A 12 4.04 10.81 41.79
N ARG A 13 5.18 11.50 41.88
CA ARG A 13 5.32 12.90 41.48
C ARG A 13 6.05 12.95 40.15
N TYR A 14 5.55 13.78 39.25
CA TYR A 14 6.12 13.96 37.93
C TYR A 14 6.91 15.24 37.90
N ARG A 15 8.16 15.16 37.45
CA ARG A 15 9.00 16.33 37.25
C ARG A 15 9.56 16.33 35.84
N VAL A 16 9.51 17.49 35.20
CA VAL A 16 10.22 17.70 33.93
C VAL A 16 11.72 17.69 34.21
N THR A 17 12.44 16.76 33.60
CA THR A 17 13.90 16.64 33.75
C THR A 17 14.67 17.26 32.62
N GLU A 18 14.09 17.30 31.42
CA GLU A 18 14.74 17.86 30.24
C GLU A 18 13.69 18.48 29.31
N VAL A 19 13.98 19.68 28.81
CA VAL A 19 13.20 20.34 27.75
C VAL A 19 14.10 20.62 26.56
N LYS A 20 14.07 19.72 25.58
CA LYS A 20 14.91 19.84 24.39
C LYS A 20 14.15 20.48 23.25
N LYS A 21 14.63 21.63 22.77
CA LYS A 21 14.11 22.30 21.58
C LYS A 21 15.09 22.15 20.42
N GLU A 22 14.66 21.46 19.37
CA GLU A 22 15.45 21.28 18.15
C GLU A 22 14.78 21.96 16.96
N LYS A 23 15.56 22.75 16.22
CA LYS A 23 15.15 23.25 14.91
C LYS A 23 15.53 22.21 13.86
N LYS A 24 14.55 21.76 13.09
CA LYS A 24 14.74 20.81 12.00
C LYS A 24 14.28 21.42 10.71
N GLU A 25 15.19 21.45 9.75
CA GLU A 25 14.86 21.81 8.38
C GLU A 25 14.29 20.61 7.64
N ARG A 26 13.33 20.88 6.76
CA ARG A 26 12.74 19.88 5.90
C ARG A 26 12.84 20.35 4.46
N SER A 27 13.56 19.60 3.65
CA SER A 27 13.65 19.84 2.22
C SER A 27 12.36 19.44 1.50
N PRO A 28 11.99 20.16 0.44
CA PRO A 28 10.99 19.67 -0.49
C PRO A 28 11.46 18.38 -1.16
N TYR A 29 10.50 17.61 -1.65
CA TYR A 29 10.81 16.46 -2.47
C TYR A 29 11.14 16.86 -3.90
N ALA A 30 11.90 16.01 -4.59
CA ALA A 30 12.14 16.13 -6.02
C ALA A 30 10.84 16.16 -6.85
N PRO A 31 10.88 16.77 -8.05
CA PRO A 31 9.84 16.63 -9.06
C PRO A 31 9.45 15.17 -9.32
N PHE A 32 8.29 14.95 -9.91
CA PHE A 32 7.84 13.58 -10.13
C PHE A 32 8.66 12.88 -11.21
N ILE A 33 8.87 11.59 -10.95
CA ILE A 33 9.17 10.57 -11.96
C ILE A 33 7.97 9.63 -12.03
N THR A 34 7.99 8.67 -12.94
CA THR A 34 6.88 7.73 -13.16
C THR A 34 6.47 7.02 -11.88
N SER A 35 7.44 6.46 -11.16
CA SER A 35 7.21 5.69 -9.94
C SER A 35 6.66 6.56 -8.80
N THR A 36 7.21 7.75 -8.59
CA THR A 36 6.81 8.65 -7.51
C THR A 36 5.46 9.31 -7.79
N LEU A 37 5.12 9.57 -9.05
CA LEU A 37 3.78 10.00 -9.46
C LEU A 37 2.75 8.91 -9.16
N GLN A 38 3.01 7.67 -9.57
CA GLN A 38 2.11 6.54 -9.32
C GLN A 38 1.88 6.29 -7.82
N GLN A 39 2.94 6.34 -7.03
CA GLN A 39 2.86 6.19 -5.57
C GLN A 39 2.02 7.29 -4.93
N THR A 40 2.27 8.53 -5.33
CA THR A 40 1.63 9.69 -4.73
C THR A 40 0.17 9.81 -5.16
N ALA A 41 -0.15 9.55 -6.43
CA ALA A 41 -1.53 9.52 -6.93
C ALA A 41 -2.34 8.42 -6.23
N SER A 42 -1.77 7.23 -6.01
CA SER A 42 -2.41 6.18 -5.23
C SER A 42 -2.67 6.61 -3.78
N TYR A 43 -1.69 7.23 -3.12
CA TYR A 43 -1.85 7.66 -1.73
C TYR A 43 -2.89 8.79 -1.57
N PHE A 44 -2.75 9.88 -2.34
CA PHE A 44 -3.58 11.09 -2.19
C PHE A 44 -4.93 10.99 -2.91
N LEU A 45 -4.94 10.46 -4.14
CA LEU A 45 -6.11 10.47 -5.03
C LEU A 45 -6.83 9.12 -5.08
N LYS A 46 -6.22 8.06 -4.52
CA LYS A 46 -6.71 6.66 -4.60
C LYS A 46 -6.83 6.15 -6.04
N PHE A 47 -6.01 6.70 -6.95
CA PHE A 47 -5.97 6.23 -8.34
C PHE A 47 -5.10 4.97 -8.46
N PRO A 48 -5.59 3.91 -9.13
CA PRO A 48 -4.75 2.81 -9.58
C PRO A 48 -3.61 3.29 -10.48
N THR A 49 -2.54 2.51 -10.59
CA THR A 49 -1.36 2.91 -11.38
C THR A 49 -1.71 3.05 -12.87
N SER A 50 -2.54 2.14 -13.40
CA SER A 50 -3.04 2.19 -14.78
C SER A 50 -3.89 3.43 -15.07
N GLN A 51 -4.77 3.80 -14.14
CA GLN A 51 -5.58 5.02 -14.27
C GLN A 51 -4.71 6.27 -14.24
N THR A 52 -3.71 6.30 -13.36
CA THR A 52 -2.76 7.42 -13.24
C THR A 52 -2.02 7.63 -14.56
N MET A 53 -1.50 6.55 -15.17
CA MET A 53 -0.79 6.64 -16.45
C MET A 53 -1.71 7.01 -17.62
N LYS A 54 -2.95 6.51 -17.66
CA LYS A 54 -3.91 6.93 -18.69
C LYS A 54 -4.20 8.43 -18.63
N ILE A 55 -4.43 8.97 -17.43
CA ILE A 55 -4.70 10.41 -17.26
C ILE A 55 -3.45 11.22 -17.58
N ALA A 56 -2.26 10.76 -17.15
CA ALA A 56 -1.01 11.46 -17.45
C ALA A 56 -0.71 11.48 -18.97
N GLN A 57 -0.96 10.37 -19.69
CA GLN A 57 -0.88 10.32 -21.15
C GLN A 57 -1.78 11.38 -21.79
N ASN A 58 -3.05 11.45 -21.39
CA ASN A 58 -3.99 12.45 -21.91
C ASN A 58 -3.53 13.88 -21.63
N LEU A 59 -2.99 14.15 -20.43
CA LEU A 59 -2.45 15.46 -20.08
C LEU A 59 -1.20 15.82 -20.91
N TYR A 60 -0.41 14.83 -21.33
CA TYR A 60 0.77 15.00 -22.18
C TYR A 60 0.39 15.22 -23.66
N GLU A 61 -0.48 14.38 -24.22
CA GLU A 61 -0.97 14.45 -25.62
C GLU A 61 -1.83 15.68 -25.90
N GLY A 62 -2.35 16.29 -24.84
CA GLY A 62 -2.97 17.59 -24.87
C GLY A 62 -4.44 17.59 -24.51
N GLN A 63 -4.91 18.75 -24.05
CA GLN A 63 -6.29 19.01 -23.66
C GLN A 63 -6.75 20.29 -24.36
N ASP A 64 -8.03 20.38 -24.69
CA ASP A 64 -8.60 21.56 -25.35
C ASP A 64 -8.73 22.68 -24.31
N VAL A 65 -7.91 23.73 -24.46
CA VAL A 65 -7.81 24.83 -23.50
C VAL A 65 -8.16 26.13 -24.22
N GLY A 66 -9.35 26.66 -23.93
CA GLY A 66 -9.85 27.87 -24.60
C GLY A 66 -10.61 27.52 -25.87
N LYS A 67 -10.61 28.44 -26.84
CA LYS A 67 -11.43 28.30 -28.06
C LYS A 67 -10.77 27.43 -29.14
N GLU A 68 -9.43 27.38 -29.25
CA GLU A 68 -8.79 26.75 -30.43
C GLU A 68 -7.42 26.06 -30.18
N GLU A 69 -6.93 25.94 -28.94
CA GLU A 69 -5.60 25.37 -28.71
C GLU A 69 -5.66 24.04 -27.93
N ARG A 70 -5.20 22.96 -28.57
CA ARG A 70 -4.95 21.68 -27.91
C ARG A 70 -3.51 21.68 -27.39
N ILE A 71 -3.35 21.74 -26.08
CA ILE A 71 -2.05 21.96 -25.44
C ILE A 71 -1.67 20.79 -24.53
N GLY A 72 -0.45 20.28 -24.68
CA GLY A 72 0.19 19.39 -23.70
C GLY A 72 0.40 20.12 -22.36
N LEU A 73 -0.28 19.68 -21.30
CA LEU A 73 -0.25 20.33 -20.00
C LEU A 73 0.92 19.87 -19.13
N ILE A 74 1.46 18.68 -19.37
CA ILE A 74 2.61 18.14 -18.63
C ILE A 74 3.69 17.62 -19.59
N THR A 75 4.91 17.48 -19.09
CA THR A 75 6.00 16.75 -19.76
C THR A 75 5.73 15.24 -19.82
N TYR A 76 6.54 14.51 -20.59
CA TYR A 76 6.37 13.08 -20.80
C TYR A 76 6.38 12.29 -19.49
N MET A 77 5.37 11.44 -19.30
CA MET A 77 5.07 10.79 -18.01
C MET A 77 5.80 9.46 -17.76
N ARG A 78 6.57 8.96 -18.75
CA ARG A 78 7.42 7.76 -18.61
C ARG A 78 8.87 8.19 -18.55
N THR A 79 9.27 8.65 -17.37
CA THR A 79 10.60 9.14 -17.05
C THR A 79 11.05 8.56 -15.72
N ASP A 80 12.34 8.33 -15.58
CA ASP A 80 13.04 8.02 -14.33
C ASP A 80 13.91 9.19 -13.85
N SER A 81 13.90 10.31 -14.58
CA SER A 81 14.71 11.49 -14.32
C SER A 81 13.97 12.56 -13.51
N VAL A 82 14.61 13.07 -12.46
CA VAL A 82 14.17 14.24 -11.69
C VAL A 82 14.71 15.57 -12.28
N ARG A 83 15.40 15.52 -13.42
CA ARG A 83 15.99 16.70 -14.07
C ARG A 83 14.91 17.67 -14.56
N VAL A 84 15.19 18.96 -14.44
CA VAL A 84 14.32 20.03 -14.90
C VAL A 84 15.12 20.99 -15.76
N ALA A 85 14.56 21.40 -16.91
CA ALA A 85 15.14 22.42 -17.77
C ALA A 85 15.28 23.76 -17.02
N LYS A 86 16.41 24.45 -17.24
CA LYS A 86 16.72 25.73 -16.60
C LYS A 86 15.61 26.77 -16.80
N GLN A 87 15.01 26.83 -17.98
CA GLN A 87 13.90 27.73 -18.28
C GLN A 87 12.68 27.49 -17.36
N ALA A 88 12.31 26.23 -17.13
CA ALA A 88 11.20 25.90 -16.25
C ALA A 88 11.50 26.21 -14.77
N GLN A 89 12.76 26.06 -14.35
CA GLN A 89 13.20 26.47 -13.01
C GLN A 89 13.09 28.00 -12.84
N LEU A 90 13.54 28.77 -13.83
CA LEU A 90 13.42 30.24 -13.82
C LEU A 90 11.96 30.69 -13.84
N GLU A 91 11.11 30.04 -14.64
CA GLU A 91 9.66 30.32 -14.67
C GLU A 91 9.02 30.09 -13.29
N ALA A 92 9.33 28.96 -12.64
CA ALA A 92 8.83 28.66 -11.30
C ALA A 92 9.32 29.67 -10.25
N ARG A 93 10.59 30.09 -10.30
CA ARG A 93 11.14 31.12 -9.40
C ARG A 93 10.43 32.46 -9.56
N ASN A 94 10.19 32.89 -10.80
CA ASN A 94 9.47 34.13 -11.08
C ASN A 94 8.03 34.06 -10.57
N TYR A 95 7.37 32.91 -10.75
CA TYR A 95 6.03 32.68 -10.21
C TYR A 95 6.02 32.76 -8.68
N LEU A 96 6.96 32.12 -7.99
CA LEU A 96 7.09 32.17 -6.53
C LEU A 96 7.31 33.60 -6.02
N LYS A 97 8.24 34.34 -6.63
CA LYS A 97 8.53 35.73 -6.29
C LYS A 97 7.28 36.61 -6.38
N LYS A 98 6.48 36.43 -7.44
CA LYS A 98 5.27 37.22 -7.69
C LYS A 98 4.10 36.84 -6.77
N GLU A 99 3.90 35.55 -6.51
CA GLU A 99 2.67 35.05 -5.88
C GLU A 99 2.83 34.73 -4.39
N LEU A 100 4.05 34.43 -3.92
CA LEU A 100 4.33 34.09 -2.51
C LEU A 100 5.36 35.00 -1.85
N GLY A 101 6.22 35.68 -2.61
CA GLY A 101 7.26 36.58 -2.10
C GLY A 101 8.66 35.96 -2.07
N GLU A 102 9.68 36.81 -1.89
CA GLU A 102 11.10 36.45 -2.02
C GLU A 102 11.55 35.40 -0.99
N GLU A 103 10.97 35.41 0.21
CA GLU A 103 11.27 34.46 1.30
C GLU A 103 10.96 32.99 0.97
N PHE A 104 10.10 32.73 -0.01
CA PHE A 104 9.79 31.37 -0.48
C PHE A 104 10.69 30.90 -1.63
N VAL A 105 11.57 31.78 -2.12
CA VAL A 105 12.48 31.52 -3.24
C VAL A 105 13.86 31.17 -2.69
N PRO A 106 14.36 29.95 -2.92
CA PRO A 106 15.70 29.57 -2.50
C PRO A 106 16.78 30.48 -3.08
N THR A 107 17.83 30.77 -2.31
CA THR A 107 18.98 31.55 -2.81
C THR A 107 19.65 30.90 -4.02
N LYS A 108 19.79 29.58 -4.01
CA LYS A 108 20.30 28.77 -5.14
C LYS A 108 19.17 27.96 -5.77
N ILE A 109 19.20 27.79 -7.09
CA ILE A 109 18.24 26.94 -7.79
C ILE A 109 18.35 25.49 -7.26
N PRO A 110 17.26 24.87 -6.80
CA PRO A 110 17.30 23.50 -6.30
C PRO A 110 17.77 22.50 -7.36
N PHE A 111 18.72 21.65 -6.97
CA PHE A 111 19.25 20.56 -7.79
C PHE A 111 18.90 19.21 -7.15
N TYR A 112 18.39 18.28 -7.96
CA TYR A 112 18.07 16.92 -7.56
C TYR A 112 18.86 15.94 -8.42
N LYS A 113 19.54 14.99 -7.78
CA LYS A 113 20.37 14.00 -8.45
C LYS A 113 19.55 12.79 -8.88
N ASN A 114 19.70 12.36 -10.13
CA ASN A 114 19.15 11.11 -10.64
C ASN A 114 19.79 9.89 -9.95
N LYS A 115 19.05 8.77 -9.94
CA LYS A 115 19.62 7.48 -9.53
C LYS A 115 20.69 7.07 -10.54
N LYS A 116 21.71 6.32 -10.09
CA LYS A 116 22.79 5.83 -10.98
C LYS A 116 22.27 4.94 -12.12
N SER A 117 21.20 4.19 -11.86
CA SER A 117 20.55 3.28 -12.80
C SER A 117 19.47 3.97 -13.65
N SER A 118 19.49 5.30 -13.72
CA SER A 118 18.52 6.07 -14.51
C SER A 118 19.00 6.19 -15.95
N GLN A 119 18.11 5.95 -16.90
CA GLN A 119 18.36 6.18 -18.32
C GLN A 119 18.51 7.67 -18.63
N ASP A 120 17.81 8.54 -17.87
CA ASP A 120 17.87 10.01 -17.97
C ASP A 120 17.58 10.57 -19.39
N ALA A 121 16.83 9.81 -20.20
CA ALA A 121 16.45 10.20 -21.56
C ALA A 121 15.44 11.37 -21.62
N HIS A 122 14.76 11.66 -20.51
CA HIS A 122 13.69 12.65 -20.42
C HIS A 122 13.86 13.57 -19.21
N GLU A 123 13.04 14.63 -19.14
CA GLU A 123 12.91 15.45 -17.94
C GLU A 123 11.94 14.82 -16.93
N ALA A 124 11.88 15.39 -15.73
CA ALA A 124 10.85 15.11 -14.75
C ALA A 124 9.44 15.42 -15.25
N ILE A 125 8.45 14.78 -14.63
CA ILE A 125 7.03 15.05 -14.85
C ILE A 125 6.66 16.35 -14.14
N ARG A 126 6.41 17.39 -14.93
CA ARG A 126 6.08 18.75 -14.49
C ARG A 126 5.07 19.40 -15.43
N PRO A 127 4.40 20.49 -15.04
CA PRO A 127 3.66 21.31 -15.98
C PRO A 127 4.56 21.83 -17.11
N THR A 128 3.99 21.96 -18.31
CA THR A 128 4.67 22.63 -19.43
C THR A 128 4.81 24.14 -19.21
N SER A 129 3.94 24.74 -18.40
CA SER A 129 4.07 26.10 -17.85
C SER A 129 3.49 26.16 -16.45
N ILE A 130 4.13 26.89 -15.55
CA ILE A 130 3.66 27.08 -14.16
C ILE A 130 2.45 28.02 -14.09
N PHE A 131 2.32 28.95 -15.04
CA PHE A 131 1.22 29.93 -15.07
C PHE A 131 -0.14 29.34 -15.44
N ARG A 132 -0.17 28.11 -15.97
CA ARG A 132 -1.38 27.30 -16.15
C ARG A 132 -1.84 26.73 -14.81
N THR A 133 -2.19 27.60 -13.86
CA THR A 133 -2.54 27.16 -12.51
C THR A 133 -3.73 26.19 -12.52
N PRO A 134 -3.84 25.26 -11.54
CA PRO A 134 -4.98 24.35 -11.45
C PRO A 134 -6.32 25.07 -11.47
N ASN A 135 -6.43 26.25 -10.84
CA ASN A 135 -7.63 27.07 -10.87
C ASN A 135 -8.03 27.50 -12.29
N LYS A 136 -7.07 27.93 -13.12
CA LYS A 136 -7.32 28.29 -14.54
C LYS A 136 -7.71 27.09 -15.38
N MET A 137 -7.16 25.91 -15.08
CA MET A 137 -7.41 24.67 -15.83
C MET A 137 -8.72 23.96 -15.43
N LYS A 138 -9.32 24.33 -14.30
CA LYS A 138 -10.53 23.69 -13.74
C LYS A 138 -11.71 23.62 -14.73
N LYS A 139 -11.87 24.63 -15.59
CA LYS A 139 -12.95 24.68 -16.59
C LYS A 139 -12.73 23.77 -17.81
N TYR A 140 -11.48 23.37 -18.07
CA TYR A 140 -11.11 22.57 -19.24
C TYR A 140 -10.88 21.10 -18.90
N LEU A 141 -10.60 20.80 -17.63
CA LEU A 141 -10.27 19.46 -17.17
C LEU A 141 -11.43 18.81 -16.43
N SER A 142 -11.72 17.56 -16.77
CA SER A 142 -12.55 16.71 -15.91
C SER A 142 -11.96 16.63 -14.49
N SER A 143 -12.81 16.38 -13.49
CA SER A 143 -12.40 16.30 -12.07
C SER A 143 -11.19 15.39 -11.82
N ARG A 144 -11.09 14.27 -12.56
CA ARG A 144 -9.97 13.32 -12.42
C ARG A 144 -8.66 13.86 -13.03
N HIS A 145 -8.74 14.51 -14.20
CA HIS A 145 -7.58 15.13 -14.85
C HIS A 145 -7.06 16.29 -14.01
N LEU A 146 -7.97 17.16 -13.55
CA LEU A 146 -7.63 18.28 -12.69
C LEU A 146 -6.90 17.85 -11.41
N LYS A 147 -7.39 16.80 -10.74
CA LYS A 147 -6.75 16.26 -9.52
C LYS A 147 -5.32 15.78 -9.76
N LEU A 148 -5.07 15.09 -10.87
CA LEU A 148 -3.72 14.61 -11.19
C LEU A 148 -2.81 15.77 -11.61
N TYR A 149 -3.33 16.69 -12.44
CA TYR A 149 -2.62 17.88 -12.87
C TYR A 149 -2.23 18.76 -11.67
N GLU A 150 -3.16 19.02 -10.75
CA GLU A 150 -2.90 19.77 -9.52
C GLU A 150 -1.82 19.12 -8.66
N LEU A 151 -1.84 17.78 -8.55
CA LEU A 151 -0.82 17.05 -7.82
C LEU A 151 0.57 17.25 -8.44
N ILE A 152 0.67 17.12 -9.77
CA ILE A 152 1.91 17.35 -10.54
C ILE A 152 2.38 18.80 -10.39
N TRP A 153 1.48 19.76 -10.57
CA TRP A 153 1.75 21.19 -10.47
C TRP A 153 2.28 21.57 -9.08
N ARG A 154 1.60 21.14 -8.01
CA ARG A 154 2.02 21.44 -6.64
C ARG A 154 3.35 20.80 -6.29
N ARG A 155 3.61 19.55 -6.74
CA ARG A 155 4.88 18.86 -6.50
C ARG A 155 6.04 19.57 -7.19
N PHE A 156 5.85 19.96 -8.45
CA PHE A 156 6.86 20.70 -9.20
C PHE A 156 7.14 22.05 -8.54
N LEU A 157 6.12 22.86 -8.25
CA LEU A 157 6.33 24.17 -7.61
C LEU A 157 7.03 24.03 -6.26
N ALA A 158 6.55 23.12 -5.41
CA ALA A 158 7.16 22.85 -4.10
C ALA A 158 8.64 22.43 -4.21
N SER A 159 9.02 21.67 -5.25
CA SER A 159 10.42 21.30 -5.46
C SER A 159 11.35 22.49 -5.75
N GLN A 160 10.79 23.64 -6.14
CA GLN A 160 11.51 24.88 -6.44
C GLN A 160 11.44 25.90 -5.29
N MET A 161 10.80 25.56 -4.16
CA MET A 161 10.57 26.43 -3.00
C MET A 161 11.61 26.23 -1.89
N GLU A 162 11.67 27.19 -0.97
CA GLU A 162 12.49 27.12 0.24
C GLU A 162 12.05 25.99 1.19
N ARG A 163 13.03 25.47 1.94
CA ARG A 163 12.83 24.44 2.95
C ARG A 163 11.89 24.93 4.06
N ALA A 164 11.10 24.01 4.62
CA ALA A 164 10.30 24.31 5.80
C ALA A 164 11.16 24.23 7.06
N ILE A 165 10.94 25.14 8.01
CA ILE A 165 11.62 25.15 9.31
C ILE A 165 10.61 24.74 10.38
N LEU A 166 10.90 23.62 11.03
CA LEU A 166 10.09 23.04 12.09
C LEU A 166 10.83 23.18 13.42
N SER A 167 10.13 23.51 14.49
CA SER A 167 10.63 23.32 15.85
C SER A 167 9.99 22.09 16.46
N THR A 168 10.84 21.19 16.97
CA THR A 168 10.42 20.03 17.75
C THR A 168 10.75 20.30 19.21
N LEU A 169 9.75 20.15 20.07
CA LEU A 169 9.89 20.24 21.51
C LEU A 169 9.73 18.84 22.09
N THR A 170 10.79 18.32 22.68
CA THR A 170 10.78 17.03 23.39
C THR A 170 10.87 17.32 24.88
N VAL A 171 9.91 16.81 25.64
CA VAL A 171 9.84 16.97 27.09
C VAL A 171 9.99 15.59 27.72
N SER A 172 11.06 15.43 28.52
CA SER A 172 11.31 14.24 29.33
C SER A 172 10.74 14.47 30.72
N ILE A 173 9.90 13.55 31.18
CA ILE A 173 9.19 13.64 32.46
C ILE A 173 9.57 12.41 33.28
N GLN A 174 10.28 12.63 34.38
CA GLN A 174 10.68 11.58 35.30
C GLN A 174 9.67 11.44 36.43
N SER A 175 9.43 10.19 36.82
CA SER A 175 8.61 9.81 37.97
C SER A 175 9.28 8.60 38.62
N GLU A 176 10.03 8.83 39.71
CA GLU A 176 10.87 7.81 40.36
C GLU A 176 11.76 7.04 39.37
N LYS A 177 11.36 5.81 38.99
CA LYS A 177 12.07 4.94 38.03
C LYS A 177 11.50 4.95 36.61
N TYR A 178 10.41 5.67 36.37
CA TYR A 178 9.72 5.73 35.10
C TYR A 178 10.06 7.01 34.34
N LEU A 179 10.35 6.85 33.04
CA LEU A 179 10.57 7.94 32.11
C LEU A 179 9.42 8.02 31.12
N PHE A 180 8.75 9.17 31.08
CA PHE A 180 7.74 9.50 30.09
C PHE A 180 8.31 10.54 29.13
N GLN A 181 7.87 10.49 27.87
CA GLN A 181 8.31 11.42 26.84
C GLN A 181 7.12 11.98 26.08
N ALA A 182 7.07 13.30 25.92
CA ALA A 182 6.13 13.99 25.08
C ALA A 182 6.87 14.73 23.96
N GLU A 183 6.35 14.64 22.73
CA GLU A 183 6.91 15.34 21.57
C GLU A 183 5.83 16.25 20.95
N GLY A 184 6.21 17.52 20.78
CA GLY A 184 5.43 18.53 20.08
C GLY A 184 6.16 19.05 18.84
N LYS A 185 5.41 19.42 17.81
CA LYS A 185 5.96 20.00 16.57
C LYS A 185 5.19 21.26 16.22
N LYS A 186 5.93 22.31 15.88
CA LYS A 186 5.41 23.58 15.39
C LYS A 186 6.13 23.97 14.10
N ILE A 187 5.40 24.46 13.11
CA ILE A 187 5.98 25.11 11.93
C ILE A 187 6.40 26.52 12.30
N GLU A 188 7.69 26.82 12.22
CA GLU A 188 8.22 28.19 12.37
C GLU A 188 8.24 28.91 11.02
N PHE A 189 8.58 28.19 9.94
CA PHE A 189 8.46 28.68 8.56
C PHE A 189 7.90 27.57 7.66
N PRO A 190 6.78 27.79 6.96
CA PRO A 190 6.13 26.74 6.19
C PRO A 190 6.89 26.33 4.93
N GLY A 191 7.66 27.23 4.31
CA GLY A 191 8.36 26.96 3.04
C GLY A 191 7.45 26.24 2.03
N PHE A 192 7.95 25.18 1.40
CA PHE A 192 7.20 24.35 0.44
C PHE A 192 5.90 23.72 0.97
N ILE A 193 5.71 23.60 2.30
CA ILE A 193 4.51 22.97 2.90
C ILE A 193 3.26 23.83 2.66
N SER A 194 3.41 25.13 2.39
CA SER A 194 2.27 26.01 2.06
C SER A 194 1.53 25.54 0.80
N ILE A 195 2.26 25.00 -0.18
CA ILE A 195 1.72 24.51 -1.46
C ILE A 195 1.48 22.99 -1.43
N TYR A 196 2.38 22.23 -0.80
CA TYR A 196 2.37 20.77 -0.85
C TYR A 196 2.29 20.16 0.57
N LYS A 197 1.06 20.04 1.08
CA LYS A 197 0.76 19.43 2.39
C LYS A 197 0.64 17.92 2.31
N GLU A 198 1.23 17.23 3.27
CA GLU A 198 1.07 15.79 3.42
C GLU A 198 -0.20 15.44 4.20
N LYS A 199 -0.91 14.39 3.76
CA LYS A 199 -2.07 13.86 4.49
C LYS A 199 -1.63 13.22 5.82
N GLY A 200 -2.34 13.54 6.90
CA GLY A 200 -2.35 12.76 8.15
C GLY A 200 -1.50 13.32 9.29
N ARG A 201 -0.86 14.47 9.15
CA ARG A 201 -0.13 15.10 10.26
C ARG A 201 -1.00 16.15 10.93
N LYS A 202 -1.59 15.80 12.08
CA LYS A 202 -2.05 16.80 13.05
C LYS A 202 -0.82 17.24 13.83
N GLU A 203 -0.50 18.52 13.77
CA GLU A 203 0.52 19.10 14.62
C GLU A 203 0.02 19.02 16.07
N LYS A 204 0.82 18.38 16.92
CA LYS A 204 0.62 18.44 18.36
C LYS A 204 1.52 19.54 18.87
N ILE A 205 0.93 20.61 19.34
CA ILE A 205 1.65 21.68 20.02
C ILE A 205 1.63 21.32 21.50
N LEU A 206 2.81 21.28 22.11
CA LEU A 206 2.92 21.12 23.56
C LEU A 206 2.80 22.48 24.24
N PRO A 207 2.22 22.54 25.46
CA PRO A 207 2.25 23.75 26.25
C PRO A 207 3.69 24.11 26.64
N PRO A 208 3.97 25.39 26.92
CA PRO A 208 5.26 25.79 27.49
C PRO A 208 5.44 25.12 28.85
N VAL A 209 6.61 24.50 29.06
CA VAL A 209 7.02 23.87 30.32
C VAL A 209 8.49 24.17 30.59
N LYS A 210 8.88 24.18 31.86
CA LYS A 210 10.27 24.42 32.28
C LYS A 210 10.89 23.18 32.92
N GLU A 211 12.21 23.07 32.84
CA GLU A 211 12.93 22.06 33.61
C GLU A 211 12.72 22.28 35.12
N GLY A 212 12.59 21.17 35.86
CA GLY A 212 12.26 21.17 37.28
C GLY A 212 10.77 21.37 37.59
N GLU A 213 9.93 21.71 36.60
CA GLU A 213 8.50 21.91 36.79
C GLU A 213 7.82 20.62 37.25
N VAL A 214 6.98 20.73 38.28
CA VAL A 214 6.22 19.62 38.84
C VAL A 214 4.87 19.51 38.14
N LEU A 215 4.59 18.37 37.54
CA LEU A 215 3.36 18.10 36.81
C LEU A 215 2.38 17.28 37.65
N LYS A 216 1.08 17.53 37.45
CA LYS A 216 0.00 16.75 38.06
C LYS A 216 -0.56 15.75 37.04
N LEU A 217 -0.60 14.47 37.42
CA LEU A 217 -1.27 13.44 36.64
C LEU A 217 -2.77 13.74 36.57
N LYS A 218 -3.31 13.82 35.36
CA LYS A 218 -4.74 14.05 35.12
C LYS A 218 -5.51 12.79 34.76
N GLU A 219 -4.92 11.92 33.96
CA GLU A 219 -5.54 10.70 33.44
C GLU A 219 -4.45 9.69 33.10
N LEU A 220 -4.75 8.41 33.33
CA LEU A 220 -3.94 7.30 32.81
C LEU A 220 -4.73 6.54 31.75
N VAL A 221 -4.07 6.25 30.63
CA VAL A 221 -4.64 5.44 29.55
C VAL A 221 -3.70 4.28 29.25
N SER A 222 -4.18 3.06 29.46
CA SER A 222 -3.49 1.83 29.03
C SER A 222 -4.10 1.33 27.73
N GLU A 223 -3.31 1.32 26.65
CA GLU A 223 -3.73 0.80 25.35
C GLU A 223 -3.09 -0.55 25.05
N GLN A 224 -3.91 -1.55 24.73
CA GLN A 224 -3.41 -2.80 24.19
C GLN A 224 -3.08 -2.64 22.70
N ARG A 225 -1.87 -3.06 22.31
CA ARG A 225 -1.43 -3.09 20.91
C ARG A 225 -0.88 -4.47 20.55
N PHE A 226 -0.98 -4.80 19.28
CA PHE A 226 -0.43 -6.01 18.69
C PHE A 226 0.60 -5.62 17.64
N THR A 227 1.67 -6.41 17.53
CA THR A 227 2.55 -6.32 16.37
C THR A 227 1.75 -6.67 15.12
N GLN A 228 2.01 -5.96 14.03
CA GLN A 228 1.37 -6.24 12.75
C GLN A 228 2.37 -6.93 11.84
N PRO A 229 1.96 -7.97 11.10
CA PRO A 229 2.81 -8.56 10.09
C PRO A 229 3.12 -7.52 9.00
N PRO A 230 4.20 -7.71 8.22
CA PRO A 230 4.48 -6.89 7.05
C PRO A 230 3.25 -6.77 6.15
N SER A 231 2.88 -5.54 5.79
CA SER A 231 1.72 -5.35 4.93
C SER A 231 2.00 -5.88 3.53
N HIS A 232 1.03 -6.58 2.95
CA HIS A 232 1.02 -6.86 1.52
C HIS A 232 1.17 -5.58 0.69
N TYR A 233 1.77 -5.73 -0.49
CA TYR A 233 1.96 -4.65 -1.44
C TYR A 233 0.62 -4.13 -1.98
N THR A 234 0.47 -2.81 -2.03
CA THR A 234 -0.40 -2.13 -3.00
C THR A 234 0.28 -2.08 -4.37
N GLU A 235 -0.45 -1.72 -5.44
CA GLU A 235 0.18 -1.49 -6.77
C GLU A 235 1.33 -0.47 -6.67
N ALA A 236 1.12 0.65 -5.98
CA ALA A 236 2.11 1.70 -5.78
C ALA A 236 3.36 1.22 -5.03
N SER A 237 3.18 0.48 -3.93
CA SER A 237 4.33 -0.04 -3.17
C SER A 237 5.04 -1.18 -3.89
N LEU A 238 4.36 -1.91 -4.78
CA LEU A 238 5.02 -2.89 -5.66
C LEU A 238 5.89 -2.18 -6.70
N VAL A 239 5.40 -1.10 -7.32
CA VAL A 239 6.22 -0.26 -8.22
C VAL A 239 7.45 0.28 -7.50
N LYS A 240 7.28 0.76 -6.26
CA LYS A 240 8.41 1.20 -5.43
C LYS A 240 9.44 0.08 -5.23
N ALA A 241 8.98 -1.12 -4.87
CA ALA A 241 9.87 -2.26 -4.63
C ALA A 241 10.57 -2.74 -5.91
N LEU A 242 9.89 -2.71 -7.06
CA LEU A 242 10.47 -3.03 -8.37
C LEU A 242 11.58 -2.02 -8.72
N GLU A 243 11.30 -0.72 -8.58
CA GLU A 243 12.30 0.33 -8.83
C GLU A 243 13.50 0.24 -7.88
N GLU A 244 13.29 -0.02 -6.58
CA GLU A 244 14.36 -0.19 -5.60
C GLU A 244 15.26 -1.39 -5.90
N LYS A 245 14.70 -2.42 -6.56
CA LYS A 245 15.44 -3.62 -6.99
C LYS A 245 16.01 -3.52 -8.41
N GLY A 246 15.81 -2.41 -9.12
CA GLY A 246 16.25 -2.25 -10.51
C GLY A 246 15.46 -3.10 -11.51
N ILE A 247 14.29 -3.61 -11.12
CA ILE A 247 13.46 -4.49 -11.96
C ILE A 247 12.38 -3.65 -12.64
N GLY A 248 12.27 -3.77 -13.96
CA GLY A 248 11.35 -2.99 -14.77
C GLY A 248 11.81 -1.56 -15.00
N ARG A 249 11.05 -0.86 -15.83
CA ARG A 249 11.28 0.51 -16.29
C ARG A 249 9.96 1.30 -16.24
N PRO A 250 9.98 2.64 -16.33
CA PRO A 250 8.77 3.46 -16.46
C PRO A 250 7.70 2.91 -17.41
N SER A 251 8.12 2.27 -18.49
CA SER A 251 7.28 1.64 -19.51
C SER A 251 6.64 0.32 -19.07
N THR A 252 7.23 -0.42 -18.13
CA THR A 252 6.84 -1.81 -17.79
C THR A 252 6.15 -1.96 -16.44
N TYR A 253 6.25 -0.99 -15.53
CA TYR A 253 5.61 -1.06 -14.20
C TYR A 253 4.10 -1.39 -14.25
N VAL A 254 3.34 -0.64 -15.06
CA VAL A 254 1.89 -0.86 -15.20
C VAL A 254 1.59 -2.17 -15.95
N PRO A 255 2.18 -2.45 -17.14
CA PRO A 255 1.98 -3.72 -17.83
C PRO A 255 2.27 -4.95 -16.98
N THR A 256 3.33 -4.95 -16.16
CA THR A 256 3.67 -6.06 -15.27
C THR A 256 2.56 -6.30 -14.25
N ILE A 257 2.09 -5.25 -13.56
CA ILE A 257 1.00 -5.34 -12.58
C ILE A 257 -0.31 -5.82 -13.23
N VAL A 258 -0.63 -5.30 -14.41
CA VAL A 258 -1.81 -5.73 -15.18
C VAL A 258 -1.69 -7.21 -15.54
N THR A 259 -0.52 -7.66 -16.01
CA THR A 259 -0.30 -9.06 -16.42
C THR A 259 -0.49 -10.04 -15.26
N ILE A 260 0.12 -9.78 -14.11
CA ILE A 260 -0.01 -10.69 -12.95
C ILE A 260 -1.43 -10.72 -12.37
N LYS A 261 -2.20 -9.63 -12.53
CA LYS A 261 -3.62 -9.57 -12.15
C LYS A 261 -4.49 -10.34 -13.14
N THR A 262 -4.33 -10.07 -14.44
CA THR A 262 -5.13 -10.71 -15.50
C THR A 262 -4.90 -12.22 -15.56
N ARG A 263 -3.67 -12.69 -15.30
CA ARG A 263 -3.34 -14.12 -15.21
C ARG A 263 -3.77 -14.78 -13.91
N GLY A 264 -4.37 -14.05 -12.97
CA GLY A 264 -4.86 -14.59 -11.70
C GLY A 264 -3.76 -14.99 -10.70
N TYR A 265 -2.53 -14.50 -10.88
CA TYR A 265 -1.45 -14.73 -9.92
C TYR A 265 -1.64 -13.90 -8.65
N VAL A 266 -2.15 -12.68 -8.78
CA VAL A 266 -2.51 -11.86 -7.64
C VAL A 266 -3.97 -11.45 -7.72
N ARG A 267 -4.62 -11.42 -6.57
CA ARG A 267 -5.97 -10.86 -6.40
C ARG A 267 -5.90 -9.52 -5.69
N TRP A 268 -6.81 -8.63 -6.04
CA TRP A 268 -6.92 -7.33 -5.38
C TRP A 268 -7.89 -7.44 -4.19
N GLN A 269 -7.44 -7.05 -3.01
CA GLN A 269 -8.25 -7.06 -1.80
C GLN A 269 -7.94 -5.82 -0.95
N LYS A 270 -8.93 -4.94 -0.78
CA LYS A 270 -8.82 -3.70 0.03
C LYS A 270 -7.58 -2.85 -0.32
N GLY A 271 -7.28 -2.71 -1.61
CA GLY A 271 -6.13 -1.93 -2.08
C GLY A 271 -4.80 -2.70 -2.12
N LYS A 272 -4.77 -3.96 -1.66
CA LYS A 272 -3.56 -4.80 -1.59
C LYS A 272 -3.60 -5.92 -2.64
N LEU A 273 -2.43 -6.34 -3.09
CA LEU A 273 -2.17 -7.46 -3.98
C LEU A 273 -1.86 -8.68 -3.11
N ILE A 274 -2.75 -9.67 -3.16
CA ILE A 274 -2.62 -10.91 -2.40
C ILE A 274 -2.26 -12.04 -3.38
N PRO A 275 -1.14 -12.76 -3.17
CA PRO A 275 -0.79 -13.89 -4.02
C PRO A 275 -1.84 -15.00 -3.90
N THR A 276 -2.25 -15.56 -5.03
CA THR A 276 -3.16 -16.71 -5.08
C THR A 276 -2.39 -18.01 -4.83
N LEU A 277 -3.12 -19.10 -4.57
CA LEU A 277 -2.51 -20.43 -4.47
C LEU A 277 -1.79 -20.81 -5.77
N LEU A 278 -2.37 -20.43 -6.92
CA LEU A 278 -1.75 -20.62 -8.24
C LEU A 278 -0.40 -19.91 -8.32
N ALA A 279 -0.31 -18.65 -7.87
CA ALA A 279 0.96 -17.94 -7.89
C ALA A 279 2.03 -18.58 -7.02
N ARG A 280 1.66 -19.05 -5.82
CA ARG A 280 2.62 -19.73 -4.92
C ARG A 280 3.18 -20.98 -5.59
N VAL A 281 2.29 -21.84 -6.08
CA VAL A 281 2.67 -23.06 -6.79
C VAL A 281 3.55 -22.78 -7.99
N VAL A 282 3.14 -21.85 -8.86
CA VAL A 282 3.92 -21.51 -10.06
C VAL A 282 5.26 -20.90 -9.68
N ASN A 283 5.30 -20.04 -8.67
CA ASN A 283 6.54 -19.45 -8.17
C ASN A 283 7.50 -20.52 -7.64
N ASP A 284 7.03 -21.45 -6.82
CA ASP A 284 7.86 -22.50 -6.24
C ASP A 284 8.42 -23.42 -7.33
N LEU A 285 7.56 -23.87 -8.26
CA LEU A 285 7.98 -24.66 -9.42
C LEU A 285 9.02 -23.94 -10.27
N LEU A 286 8.83 -22.64 -10.49
CA LEU A 286 9.73 -21.86 -11.31
C LEU A 286 11.06 -21.62 -10.59
N ILE A 287 11.07 -21.28 -9.30
CA ILE A 287 12.29 -21.10 -8.51
C ILE A 287 13.10 -22.40 -8.45
N ASP A 288 12.45 -23.54 -8.26
CA ASP A 288 13.12 -24.84 -8.15
C ASP A 288 13.83 -25.26 -9.45
N ASN A 289 13.36 -24.79 -10.61
CA ASN A 289 13.84 -25.22 -11.93
C ASN A 289 14.58 -24.13 -12.71
N PHE A 290 14.40 -22.85 -12.35
CA PHE A 290 14.89 -21.67 -13.06
C PHE A 290 15.48 -20.63 -12.09
N SER A 291 16.11 -21.09 -11.00
CA SER A 291 16.59 -20.24 -9.90
C SER A 291 17.50 -19.09 -10.37
N THR A 292 18.37 -19.35 -11.36
CA THR A 292 19.30 -18.36 -11.91
C THR A 292 18.57 -17.20 -12.57
N ILE A 293 17.64 -17.49 -13.49
CA ILE A 293 16.95 -16.45 -14.27
C ILE A 293 15.86 -15.71 -13.48
N LEU A 294 15.35 -16.32 -12.41
CA LEU A 294 14.34 -15.73 -11.52
C LEU A 294 14.94 -14.97 -10.33
N ASP A 295 16.26 -15.03 -10.17
CA ASP A 295 16.94 -14.19 -9.20
C ASP A 295 16.71 -12.70 -9.54
N THR A 296 16.40 -11.93 -8.50
CA THR A 296 16.11 -10.51 -8.67
C THR A 296 17.30 -9.71 -9.20
N ARG A 297 18.54 -10.11 -8.87
CA ARG A 297 19.74 -9.45 -9.38
C ARG A 297 20.02 -9.84 -10.83
N PHE A 298 19.72 -11.08 -11.22
CA PHE A 298 19.75 -11.46 -12.64
C PHE A 298 18.77 -10.62 -13.47
N THR A 299 17.53 -10.48 -12.99
CA THR A 299 16.51 -9.66 -13.67
C THR A 299 16.96 -8.20 -13.79
N ALA A 300 17.50 -7.60 -12.72
CA ALA A 300 18.02 -6.25 -12.75
C ALA A 300 19.17 -6.09 -13.76
N ARG A 301 20.11 -7.04 -13.80
CA ARG A 301 21.21 -7.04 -14.78
C ARG A 301 20.74 -7.17 -16.23
N MET A 302 19.66 -7.90 -16.48
CA MET A 302 19.05 -7.95 -17.82
C MET A 302 18.53 -6.58 -18.24
N GLU A 303 17.86 -5.87 -17.33
CA GLU A 303 17.37 -4.52 -17.59
C GLU A 303 18.53 -3.52 -17.83
N GLU A 304 19.58 -3.56 -16.98
CA GLU A 304 20.81 -2.77 -17.20
C GLU A 304 21.52 -3.12 -18.52
N GLY A 305 21.49 -4.41 -18.91
CA GLY A 305 22.00 -4.87 -20.19
C GLY A 305 21.24 -4.29 -21.37
N LEU A 306 19.90 -4.19 -21.27
CA LEU A 306 19.06 -3.55 -22.29
C LEU A 306 19.32 -2.05 -22.37
N ASP A 307 19.54 -1.36 -21.25
CA ASP A 307 19.95 0.04 -21.25
C ASP A 307 21.31 0.22 -21.95
N ALA A 308 22.28 -0.66 -21.68
CA ALA A 308 23.57 -0.63 -22.35
C ALA A 308 23.46 -0.88 -23.86
N VAL A 309 22.45 -1.61 -24.32
CA VAL A 309 22.14 -1.77 -25.75
C VAL A 309 21.58 -0.48 -26.32
N GLU A 310 20.61 0.16 -25.64
CA GLU A 310 20.03 1.45 -26.03
C GLU A 310 21.10 2.55 -26.17
N GLU A 311 22.08 2.56 -25.26
CA GLU A 311 23.21 3.50 -25.26
C GLU A 311 24.34 3.12 -26.25
N GLY A 312 24.22 2.01 -26.98
CA GLY A 312 25.24 1.53 -27.91
C GLY A 312 26.50 0.94 -27.27
N LYS A 313 26.50 0.68 -25.95
CA LYS A 313 27.62 0.10 -25.19
C LYS A 313 27.71 -1.42 -25.28
N LYS A 314 26.60 -2.12 -25.59
CA LYS A 314 26.57 -3.58 -25.77
C LYS A 314 25.77 -3.94 -27.04
N LYS A 315 26.23 -4.95 -27.80
CA LYS A 315 25.44 -5.50 -28.91
C LYS A 315 24.31 -6.38 -28.37
N TRP A 316 23.08 -6.15 -28.83
CA TRP A 316 21.90 -6.88 -28.35
C TRP A 316 22.00 -8.41 -28.55
N ILE A 317 22.62 -8.86 -29.65
CA ILE A 317 22.82 -10.29 -29.96
C ILE A 317 23.63 -10.98 -28.87
N ILE A 318 24.66 -10.30 -28.32
CA ILE A 318 25.48 -10.84 -27.24
C ILE A 318 24.62 -11.00 -25.97
N LEU A 319 23.87 -9.97 -25.60
CA LEU A 319 23.00 -10.02 -24.42
C LEU A 319 21.95 -11.14 -24.50
N ILE A 320 21.27 -11.26 -25.65
CA ILE A 320 20.25 -12.29 -25.86
C ILE A 320 20.90 -13.68 -25.96
N GLY A 321 22.07 -13.81 -26.58
CA GLY A 321 22.84 -15.05 -26.64
C GLY A 321 23.23 -15.55 -25.24
N ASP A 322 23.77 -14.66 -24.39
CA ASP A 322 24.13 -14.95 -23.00
C ASP A 322 22.91 -15.47 -22.21
N PHE A 323 21.76 -14.78 -22.36
CA PHE A 323 20.50 -15.19 -21.72
C PHE A 323 20.02 -16.54 -22.23
N TYR A 324 19.95 -16.72 -23.55
CA TYR A 324 19.39 -17.92 -24.17
C TYR A 324 20.21 -19.16 -23.84
N HIS A 325 21.53 -19.05 -23.81
CA HIS A 325 22.41 -20.16 -23.47
C HIS A 325 22.17 -20.68 -22.03
N GLN A 326 21.95 -19.78 -21.07
CA GLN A 326 21.59 -20.18 -19.71
C GLN A 326 20.16 -20.74 -19.65
N PHE A 327 19.22 -20.07 -20.31
CA PHE A 327 17.82 -20.50 -20.34
C PHE A 327 17.64 -21.89 -20.95
N ASP A 328 18.33 -22.21 -22.04
CA ASP A 328 18.24 -23.51 -22.70
C ASP A 328 18.72 -24.65 -21.80
N LYS A 329 19.82 -24.43 -21.07
CA LYS A 329 20.32 -25.38 -20.05
C LYS A 329 19.27 -25.64 -18.96
N ASP A 330 18.76 -24.56 -18.36
CA ASP A 330 17.76 -24.66 -17.30
C ASP A 330 16.47 -25.33 -17.81
N LEU A 331 16.05 -25.00 -19.04
CA LEU A 331 14.87 -25.58 -19.69
C LEU A 331 15.03 -27.09 -19.94
N ASN A 332 16.19 -27.55 -20.39
CA ASN A 332 16.43 -28.97 -20.64
C ASN A 332 16.40 -29.78 -19.32
N ILE A 333 16.97 -29.23 -18.24
CA ILE A 333 16.85 -29.83 -16.89
C ILE A 333 15.38 -29.85 -16.43
N ALA A 334 14.66 -28.75 -16.63
CA ALA A 334 13.25 -28.64 -16.25
C ALA A 334 12.37 -29.63 -17.02
N LYS A 335 12.62 -29.88 -18.31
CA LYS A 335 11.84 -30.88 -19.09
C LYS A 335 11.90 -32.27 -18.48
N GLU A 336 13.02 -32.64 -17.85
CA GLU A 336 13.19 -33.95 -17.22
C GLU A 336 12.68 -33.99 -15.78
N LYS A 337 12.94 -32.93 -15.00
CA LYS A 337 12.73 -32.92 -13.54
C LYS A 337 11.47 -32.20 -13.06
N MET A 338 10.92 -31.29 -13.86
CA MET A 338 9.79 -30.45 -13.45
C MET A 338 8.51 -31.27 -13.43
N LYS A 339 7.86 -31.33 -12.26
CA LYS A 339 6.59 -32.04 -12.08
C LYS A 339 5.50 -31.49 -13.00
N ASN A 340 4.75 -32.38 -13.66
CA ASN A 340 3.64 -31.95 -14.49
C ASN A 340 2.39 -31.72 -13.63
N VAL A 341 2.33 -30.58 -12.95
CA VAL A 341 1.24 -30.22 -12.04
C VAL A 341 -0.14 -30.21 -12.71
N LYS A 342 -0.23 -29.98 -14.03
CA LYS A 342 -1.50 -30.07 -14.74
C LYS A 342 -2.02 -31.51 -14.84
N LYS A 343 -1.11 -32.47 -15.08
CA LYS A 343 -1.45 -33.89 -15.22
C LYS A 343 -1.60 -34.54 -13.84
N GLU A 344 -0.58 -34.40 -13.00
CA GLU A 344 -0.45 -35.08 -11.71
C GLU A 344 -1.32 -34.45 -10.62
N GLY A 345 -1.60 -33.14 -10.71
CA GLY A 345 -2.17 -32.38 -9.60
C GLY A 345 -1.20 -32.23 -8.43
N LEU A 346 -1.49 -31.34 -7.49
CA LEU A 346 -0.70 -31.22 -6.25
C LEU A 346 -1.40 -31.96 -5.12
N GLN A 347 -0.64 -32.73 -4.35
CA GLN A 347 -1.18 -33.32 -3.13
C GLN A 347 -1.29 -32.23 -2.06
N ILE A 348 -2.52 -31.94 -1.63
CA ILE A 348 -2.79 -30.91 -0.61
C ILE A 348 -3.85 -31.45 0.33
N ASN A 349 -3.47 -31.66 1.59
CA ASN A 349 -4.27 -32.27 2.65
C ASN A 349 -4.75 -33.70 2.33
N SER A 350 -4.97 -34.50 3.37
CA SER A 350 -5.44 -35.89 3.25
C SER A 350 -6.94 -36.01 2.95
N THR A 351 -7.45 -35.25 1.97
CA THR A 351 -8.88 -35.24 1.62
C THR A 351 -9.21 -36.46 0.78
N LYS A 352 -10.15 -37.29 1.24
CA LYS A 352 -10.69 -38.45 0.50
C LYS A 352 -11.85 -38.05 -0.40
N CYS A 353 -11.95 -38.71 -1.54
CA CYS A 353 -13.02 -38.57 -2.50
C CYS A 353 -14.30 -39.21 -1.95
N GLU A 354 -15.41 -38.47 -1.99
CA GLU A 354 -16.72 -38.92 -1.48
C GLU A 354 -17.33 -40.05 -2.34
N GLN A 355 -16.88 -40.23 -3.58
CA GLN A 355 -17.41 -41.26 -4.49
C GLN A 355 -16.63 -42.57 -4.46
N CYS A 356 -15.30 -42.53 -4.28
CA CYS A 356 -14.45 -43.73 -4.39
C CYS A 356 -13.46 -43.91 -3.23
N GLY A 357 -13.44 -43.00 -2.24
CA GLY A 357 -12.57 -43.08 -1.07
C GLY A 357 -11.08 -42.78 -1.32
N LYS A 358 -10.64 -42.69 -2.58
CA LYS A 358 -9.25 -42.37 -2.96
C LYS A 358 -8.88 -40.91 -2.66
N LYS A 359 -7.59 -40.57 -2.71
CA LYS A 359 -7.10 -39.21 -2.41
C LYS A 359 -7.59 -38.21 -3.46
N MET A 360 -7.83 -36.98 -3.05
CA MET A 360 -8.05 -35.86 -3.97
C MET A 360 -6.76 -35.05 -4.16
N VAL A 361 -6.55 -34.53 -5.37
CA VAL A 361 -5.44 -33.67 -5.75
C VAL A 361 -5.94 -32.28 -6.12
N LEU A 362 -5.15 -31.26 -5.84
CA LEU A 362 -5.40 -29.90 -6.27
C LEU A 362 -5.14 -29.76 -7.77
N LYS A 363 -6.13 -29.24 -8.49
CA LYS A 363 -6.02 -28.81 -9.88
C LYS A 363 -6.45 -27.35 -10.02
N PHE A 364 -6.06 -26.73 -11.13
CA PHE A 364 -6.39 -25.34 -11.45
C PHE A 364 -7.24 -25.28 -12.71
N GLY A 365 -8.39 -24.62 -12.62
CA GLY A 365 -9.31 -24.42 -13.74
C GLY A 365 -9.67 -22.95 -13.91
N ARG A 366 -10.64 -22.66 -14.79
CA ARG A 366 -11.09 -21.29 -15.12
C ARG A 366 -11.57 -20.47 -13.91
N TYR A 367 -12.07 -21.13 -12.87
CA TYR A 367 -12.62 -20.48 -11.67
C TYR A 367 -11.64 -20.49 -10.49
N GLY A 368 -10.39 -20.90 -10.72
CA GLY A 368 -9.37 -21.02 -9.69
C GLY A 368 -9.07 -22.47 -9.36
N ALA A 369 -8.48 -22.67 -8.19
CA ALA A 369 -8.08 -23.98 -7.73
C ALA A 369 -9.30 -24.79 -7.23
N PHE A 370 -9.31 -26.09 -7.49
CA PHE A 370 -10.32 -27.04 -7.03
C PHE A 370 -9.66 -28.38 -6.70
N LEU A 371 -10.34 -29.22 -5.92
CA LEU A 371 -9.93 -30.59 -5.67
C LEU A 371 -10.57 -31.51 -6.72
N ALA A 372 -9.79 -32.41 -7.31
CA ALA A 372 -10.25 -33.46 -8.21
C ALA A 372 -9.83 -34.82 -7.65
N CYS A 373 -10.60 -35.87 -7.89
CA CYS A 373 -10.14 -37.23 -7.58
C CYS A 373 -8.80 -37.52 -8.30
N CYS A 374 -7.86 -38.19 -7.61
CA CYS A 374 -6.59 -38.62 -8.23
C CYS A 374 -6.81 -39.59 -9.39
N ASP A 375 -7.91 -40.32 -9.37
CA ASP A 375 -8.32 -41.30 -10.38
C ASP A 375 -9.04 -40.67 -11.59
N TYR A 376 -9.00 -39.35 -11.76
CA TYR A 376 -9.54 -38.71 -12.97
C TYR A 376 -8.77 -39.21 -14.21
N PRO A 377 -9.44 -39.63 -15.31
CA PRO A 377 -10.85 -39.39 -15.65
C PRO A 377 -11.88 -40.43 -15.17
N GLU A 378 -11.45 -41.55 -14.61
CA GLU A 378 -12.32 -42.66 -14.14
C GLU A 378 -13.27 -42.20 -13.02
N CYS A 379 -12.78 -41.40 -12.09
CA CYS A 379 -13.60 -40.73 -11.10
C CYS A 379 -13.65 -39.21 -11.38
N LYS A 380 -14.80 -38.74 -11.89
CA LYS A 380 -15.03 -37.33 -12.23
C LYS A 380 -15.42 -36.45 -11.03
N ASN A 381 -15.34 -36.98 -9.82
CA ASN A 381 -15.67 -36.21 -8.62
C ASN A 381 -14.74 -35.01 -8.46
N THR A 382 -15.33 -33.83 -8.29
CA THR A 382 -14.60 -32.58 -8.03
C THR A 382 -15.25 -31.82 -6.90
N ARG A 383 -14.44 -31.08 -6.14
CA ARG A 383 -14.89 -30.29 -5.01
C ARG A 383 -14.22 -28.93 -5.02
N ASP A 384 -14.96 -27.89 -4.68
CA ASP A 384 -14.35 -26.59 -4.41
C ASP A 384 -13.44 -26.68 -3.17
N ILE A 385 -12.35 -25.93 -3.20
CA ILE A 385 -11.48 -25.74 -2.03
C ILE A 385 -12.16 -24.87 -0.97
N SER A 386 -13.30 -24.24 -1.31
CA SER A 386 -14.05 -23.26 -0.53
C SER A 386 -13.60 -23.23 0.93
N ASN A 387 -12.77 -22.23 1.25
CA ASN A 387 -12.21 -22.07 2.58
C ASN A 387 -13.38 -21.83 3.53
N LYS A 388 -13.91 -22.91 4.10
CA LYS A 388 -14.94 -22.88 5.12
C LYS A 388 -14.38 -22.05 6.25
N THR A 389 -15.12 -21.03 6.65
CA THR A 389 -14.72 -20.18 7.77
C THR A 389 -14.88 -20.88 9.12
N GLY A 390 -15.50 -22.07 9.13
CA GLY A 390 -15.89 -22.79 10.35
C GLY A 390 -17.10 -22.16 11.05
N VAL A 391 -17.75 -21.16 10.43
CA VAL A 391 -18.86 -20.40 11.01
C VAL A 391 -20.17 -20.80 10.32
N ARG A 392 -21.21 -21.11 11.12
CA ARG A 392 -22.55 -21.43 10.60
C ARG A 392 -23.21 -20.20 9.96
N CYS A 393 -24.07 -20.46 8.97
CA CYS A 393 -24.85 -19.41 8.33
C CYS A 393 -25.80 -18.76 9.35
N PRO A 394 -25.90 -17.42 9.39
CA PRO A 394 -26.76 -16.72 10.35
C PRO A 394 -28.25 -16.70 9.94
N THR A 395 -28.58 -17.15 8.73
CA THR A 395 -29.97 -17.20 8.27
C THR A 395 -30.75 -18.25 9.09
N PRO A 396 -31.93 -17.91 9.65
CA PRO A 396 -32.78 -18.87 10.36
C PRO A 396 -32.99 -20.15 9.54
N ASP A 397 -32.98 -21.30 10.22
CA ASP A 397 -33.20 -22.64 9.65
C ASP A 397 -32.18 -23.10 8.59
N CYS A 398 -31.12 -22.32 8.35
CA CYS A 398 -30.07 -22.70 7.42
C CYS A 398 -28.98 -23.52 8.11
N LYS A 399 -28.96 -24.83 7.84
CA LYS A 399 -27.84 -25.73 8.25
C LYS A 399 -26.55 -25.55 7.43
N GLY A 400 -26.40 -24.43 6.72
CA GLY A 400 -25.22 -24.13 5.89
C GLY A 400 -24.08 -23.49 6.68
N GLU A 401 -22.91 -23.39 6.06
CA GLU A 401 -21.72 -22.73 6.60
C GLU A 401 -21.35 -21.52 5.75
N ILE A 402 -20.65 -20.54 6.33
CA ILE A 402 -20.10 -19.43 5.59
C ILE A 402 -18.80 -19.88 4.90
N VAL A 403 -18.76 -19.72 3.59
CA VAL A 403 -17.62 -20.07 2.74
C VAL A 403 -17.09 -18.85 2.00
N GLU A 404 -15.77 -18.77 1.86
CA GLU A 404 -15.14 -17.80 0.95
C GLU A 404 -15.47 -18.15 -0.51
N ARG A 405 -15.95 -17.16 -1.26
CA ARG A 405 -16.29 -17.26 -2.69
C ARG A 405 -15.65 -16.11 -3.45
N THR A 406 -15.42 -16.33 -4.75
CA THR A 406 -14.86 -15.31 -5.66
C THR A 406 -15.88 -14.97 -6.73
N SER A 407 -16.15 -13.68 -6.93
CA SER A 407 -17.03 -13.20 -8.00
C SER A 407 -16.36 -13.31 -9.38
N LYS A 408 -17.13 -13.21 -10.47
CA LYS A 408 -16.59 -13.17 -11.84
C LYS A 408 -15.52 -12.07 -12.05
N LYS A 409 -15.59 -10.99 -11.27
CA LYS A 409 -14.64 -9.86 -11.31
C LYS A 409 -13.46 -10.03 -10.33
N GLY A 410 -13.33 -11.19 -9.69
CA GLY A 410 -12.24 -11.51 -8.78
C GLY A 410 -12.39 -10.99 -7.34
N ALA A 411 -13.48 -10.29 -7.01
CA ALA A 411 -13.74 -9.83 -5.65
C ALA A 411 -14.18 -10.99 -4.74
N ILE A 412 -13.59 -11.08 -3.55
CA ILE A 412 -13.93 -12.07 -2.52
C ILE A 412 -15.18 -11.63 -1.79
N PHE A 413 -16.08 -12.58 -1.56
CA PHE A 413 -17.22 -12.42 -0.67
C PHE A 413 -17.43 -13.71 0.12
N TYR A 414 -18.18 -13.62 1.20
CA TYR A 414 -18.47 -14.73 2.09
C TYR A 414 -19.95 -15.06 1.95
N GLY A 415 -20.25 -16.23 1.40
CA GLY A 415 -21.62 -16.67 1.12
C GLY A 415 -21.98 -17.95 1.86
N CYS A 416 -23.26 -18.28 1.92
CA CYS A 416 -23.69 -19.58 2.43
C CYS A 416 -23.23 -20.73 1.52
N SER A 417 -22.85 -21.87 2.09
CA SER A 417 -22.55 -23.10 1.34
C SER A 417 -23.77 -23.63 0.59
N LYS A 418 -24.99 -23.41 1.11
CA LYS A 418 -26.27 -23.78 0.49
C LYS A 418 -26.81 -22.74 -0.50
N PHE A 419 -25.95 -21.99 -1.19
CA PHE A 419 -26.39 -21.11 -2.27
C PHE A 419 -26.72 -21.95 -3.51
N PRO A 420 -27.84 -21.69 -4.25
CA PRO A 420 -28.70 -20.50 -4.20
C PRO A 420 -29.87 -20.54 -3.20
N GLN A 421 -30.09 -21.68 -2.52
CA GLN A 421 -31.21 -21.87 -1.59
C GLN A 421 -31.15 -20.89 -0.41
N CYS A 422 -29.95 -20.60 0.10
CA CYS A 422 -29.69 -19.54 1.07
C CYS A 422 -28.87 -18.41 0.43
N LYS A 423 -29.47 -17.21 0.35
CA LYS A 423 -28.89 -16.03 -0.32
C LYS A 423 -28.02 -15.15 0.59
N PHE A 424 -27.63 -15.63 1.78
CA PHE A 424 -26.74 -14.90 2.68
C PHE A 424 -25.39 -14.59 2.01
N VAL A 425 -25.00 -13.31 2.02
CA VAL A 425 -23.73 -12.81 1.48
C VAL A 425 -23.18 -11.69 2.38
N SER A 426 -21.87 -11.69 2.60
CA SER A 426 -21.12 -10.63 3.27
C SER A 426 -19.84 -10.29 2.49
N GLN A 427 -19.42 -9.02 2.53
CA GLN A 427 -18.15 -8.57 1.95
C GLN A 427 -16.96 -8.75 2.90
N GLN A 428 -17.23 -9.06 4.17
CA GLN A 428 -16.22 -9.21 5.21
C GLN A 428 -16.23 -10.64 5.76
N PRO A 429 -15.07 -11.19 6.16
CA PRO A 429 -15.03 -12.47 6.84
C PRO A 429 -15.73 -12.38 8.20
N PRO A 430 -16.33 -13.48 8.68
CA PRO A 430 -16.82 -13.56 10.04
C PRO A 430 -15.63 -13.58 11.02
N VAL A 431 -15.83 -12.95 12.17
CA VAL A 431 -14.88 -12.87 13.28
C VAL A 431 -15.50 -13.65 14.44
N LYS A 432 -14.76 -14.58 15.05
CA LYS A 432 -15.23 -15.44 16.15
C LYS A 432 -15.33 -14.68 17.49
N GLU A 433 -16.20 -13.68 17.51
CA GLU A 433 -16.50 -12.84 18.68
C GLU A 433 -17.98 -12.92 19.02
N ILE A 434 -18.29 -13.07 20.30
CA ILE A 434 -19.67 -13.22 20.77
C ILE A 434 -20.34 -11.83 20.84
N CYS A 435 -21.53 -11.72 20.25
CA CYS A 435 -22.34 -10.51 20.34
C CYS A 435 -22.84 -10.29 21.78
N PRO A 436 -22.60 -9.12 22.40
CA PRO A 436 -23.07 -8.84 23.77
C PRO A 436 -24.60 -8.68 23.87
N HIS A 437 -25.30 -8.43 22.76
CA HIS A 437 -26.75 -8.18 22.76
C HIS A 437 -27.60 -9.44 22.54
N CYS A 438 -27.15 -10.36 21.69
CA CYS A 438 -27.93 -11.54 21.30
C CYS A 438 -27.15 -12.87 21.35
N GLN A 439 -25.94 -12.83 21.91
CA GLN A 439 -25.04 -13.98 22.06
C GLN A 439 -24.69 -14.71 20.74
N ASN A 440 -24.88 -14.06 19.58
CA ASN A 440 -24.45 -14.62 18.30
C ASN A 440 -22.93 -14.88 18.35
N PRO A 441 -22.42 -16.07 17.98
CA PRO A 441 -21.05 -16.48 18.25
C PRO A 441 -20.00 -15.86 17.31
N PHE A 442 -20.42 -14.99 16.39
CA PHE A 442 -19.52 -14.30 15.47
C PHE A 442 -20.06 -12.92 15.08
N LEU A 443 -19.19 -12.07 14.56
CA LEU A 443 -19.52 -10.74 14.06
C LEU A 443 -18.87 -10.49 12.70
N PHE A 444 -19.29 -9.45 11.99
CA PHE A 444 -18.62 -9.00 10.76
C PHE A 444 -17.95 -7.65 11.01
N ARG A 445 -16.75 -7.42 10.47
CA ARG A 445 -16.10 -6.11 10.54
C ARG A 445 -16.96 -5.03 9.86
N ASP A 446 -17.08 -3.88 10.51
CA ASP A 446 -17.68 -2.65 9.97
C ASP A 446 -16.67 -1.49 10.11
N LYS A 447 -16.97 -0.30 9.56
CA LYS A 447 -16.03 0.84 9.47
C LYS A 447 -15.31 1.15 10.80
N ASP A 448 -16.02 1.10 11.92
CA ASP A 448 -15.52 1.50 13.25
C ASP A 448 -15.66 0.40 14.33
N GLY A 449 -15.77 -0.86 13.90
CA GLY A 449 -15.93 -1.99 14.82
C GLY A 449 -16.51 -3.22 14.14
N PHE A 450 -17.64 -3.69 14.63
CA PHE A 450 -18.29 -4.91 14.18
C PHE A 450 -19.80 -4.71 14.05
N LYS A 451 -20.43 -5.54 13.23
CA LYS A 451 -21.88 -5.63 13.08
C LYS A 451 -22.32 -7.06 13.35
N CYS A 452 -23.34 -7.23 14.19
CA CYS A 452 -23.94 -8.53 14.41
C CYS A 452 -24.86 -8.90 13.23
N PRO A 453 -24.71 -10.09 12.63
CA PRO A 453 -25.60 -10.51 11.55
C PRO A 453 -27.00 -10.91 12.04
N ARG A 454 -27.16 -11.23 13.33
CA ARG A 454 -28.44 -11.68 13.90
C ARG A 454 -29.32 -10.52 14.37
N CYS A 455 -28.80 -9.64 15.23
CA CYS A 455 -29.58 -8.50 15.75
C CYS A 455 -29.30 -7.17 15.02
N GLY A 456 -28.34 -7.12 14.09
CA GLY A 456 -28.02 -5.90 13.35
C GLY A 456 -27.20 -4.86 14.11
N GLU A 457 -27.02 -5.03 15.43
CA GLU A 457 -26.34 -4.07 16.30
C GLU A 457 -24.87 -3.85 15.94
N LYS A 458 -24.41 -2.60 16.13
CA LYS A 458 -23.03 -2.19 15.92
C LYS A 458 -22.26 -2.24 17.24
N ILE A 459 -21.13 -2.93 17.23
CA ILE A 459 -20.28 -3.16 18.40
C ILE A 459 -18.94 -2.47 18.15
N LYS A 460 -18.44 -1.71 19.12
CA LYS A 460 -17.14 -1.02 19.00
C LYS A 460 -15.99 -2.02 18.91
N GLY A 461 -14.94 -1.68 18.15
CA GLY A 461 -13.74 -2.52 17.98
C GLY A 461 -12.84 -2.64 19.21
N TYR A 462 -13.27 -2.08 20.34
CA TYR A 462 -12.52 -1.99 21.57
C TYR A 462 -13.48 -2.09 22.76
N LYS A 463 -12.98 -2.62 23.87
CA LYS A 463 -13.62 -2.55 25.18
C LYS A 463 -12.89 -1.49 25.99
N ILE A 464 -13.63 -0.48 26.46
CA ILE A 464 -13.12 0.50 27.42
C ILE A 464 -13.58 0.03 28.79
N GLU A 465 -12.62 -0.25 29.66
CA GLU A 465 -12.87 -0.35 31.09
C GLU A 465 -12.48 1.00 31.70
N GLU A 466 -13.48 1.74 32.19
CA GLU A 466 -13.26 2.96 32.95
C GLU A 466 -13.19 2.61 34.43
N LEU A 467 -12.07 2.95 35.04
CA LEU A 467 -11.77 2.71 36.44
C LEU A 467 -11.41 4.06 37.09
N LYS A 468 -11.50 4.12 38.41
CA LYS A 468 -10.97 5.24 39.19
C LYS A 468 -9.85 4.72 40.08
N LEU A 469 -8.65 5.24 39.87
CA LEU A 469 -7.55 5.07 40.81
C LEU A 469 -7.61 6.28 41.76
N LYS A 470 -8.27 6.10 42.90
CA LYS A 470 -8.66 7.19 43.83
C LYS A 470 -9.43 8.31 43.12
N LYS A 471 -8.77 9.45 42.84
CA LYS A 471 -9.35 10.62 42.17
C LYS A 471 -8.94 10.73 40.70
N ILE A 472 -8.07 9.85 40.19
CA ILE A 472 -7.55 9.89 38.83
C ILE A 472 -8.36 8.93 37.94
N PRO A 473 -8.96 9.40 36.84
CA PRO A 473 -9.54 8.54 35.83
C PRO A 473 -8.49 7.60 35.22
N TYR A 474 -8.80 6.31 35.17
CA TYR A 474 -7.98 5.29 34.53
C TYR A 474 -8.78 4.55 33.46
N LYS A 475 -8.34 4.63 32.21
CA LYS A 475 -8.97 3.94 31.08
C LYS A 475 -8.09 2.80 30.60
N ILE A 476 -8.67 1.61 30.49
CA ILE A 476 -8.03 0.48 29.82
C ILE A 476 -8.75 0.27 28.49
N ILE A 477 -8.03 0.54 27.40
CA ILE A 477 -8.51 0.32 26.04
C ILE A 477 -7.97 -1.04 25.57
N LYS A 478 -8.84 -2.06 25.64
CA LYS A 478 -8.54 -3.40 25.12
C LYS A 478 -9.07 -3.51 23.71
N LYS A 479 -8.18 -3.82 22.76
CA LYS A 479 -8.58 -4.00 21.36
C LYS A 479 -9.14 -5.40 21.17
N ILE A 480 -10.28 -5.52 20.50
CA ILE A 480 -10.84 -6.82 20.14
C ILE A 480 -9.99 -7.35 18.97
N ASP A 481 -9.25 -8.43 19.19
CA ASP A 481 -8.37 -9.01 18.18
C ASP A 481 -9.18 -9.83 17.17
N ALA A 482 -9.63 -9.15 16.13
CA ALA A 482 -10.40 -9.77 15.06
C ALA A 482 -9.60 -10.55 14.02
N ASP A 483 -8.26 -10.56 14.11
CA ASP A 483 -7.42 -11.34 13.18
C ASP A 483 -7.03 -12.72 13.75
N ARG A 484 -7.38 -13.02 15.02
CA ARG A 484 -7.47 -14.39 15.54
C ARG A 484 -8.68 -15.12 14.94
N VAL A 485 -8.67 -15.31 13.62
CA VAL A 485 -9.31 -16.49 13.04
C VAL A 485 -8.44 -17.64 13.51
N ALA A 486 -8.99 -18.47 14.41
CA ALA A 486 -8.33 -19.62 15.03
C ALA A 486 -7.21 -20.24 14.18
N GLU A 487 -6.02 -20.35 14.79
CA GLU A 487 -4.99 -21.31 14.34
C GLU A 487 -5.59 -22.70 14.11
#